data_AF-A0A971AZ79-F1
#
_entry.id   AF-A0A971AZ79-F1
#
_cell.length_a   1.000
_cell.length_b   1.000
_cell.length_c   1.000
_cell.angle_alpha   90.00
_cell.angle_beta   90.00
_cell.angle_gamma   90.00
#
_symmetry.space_group_name_H-M   'P 1'
#
loop_
_entity.id
_entity.type
_entity.pdbx_description
1 polymer ?
#
loop_
_entity_poly.entity_id
_entity_poly.type
_entity_poly.pdbx_seq_one_letter_code
_entity_poly.pdbx_strand_id
1 'polypeptide(L)'
;MIEKVNPSHPDKVADRIAGAIVDLAYRAEENPKIAVEVLIGHGRCHAIIETTAQLYEADICSAITRIAGEMEADIAIVPQDTHLSENQSGTVRCGDNGIFKGMPLTEEQKELSQIAHSIYENYTSDGKYIMDSVRLIICQSNADSEELKNTYPGAEVNPIGGWTGGTDVDTGATNRKLGSDMADSVTGGGLHGKDLSKADVSVNIYAFLKAQKTGQPVQLVCAIGDDTVDGIPYADIVAEARKYIDALGVAQALEELGLAGKIKLVVCDSSEKQIQFLENGTIQACVVQNPFSMGYLSIANAVKLLEKQSVSEITYTDSTIVRKNDLTKASYQQLIIPFVP
;
A
#
# COMPACT_ATOMS: atom_id res chain seq x y z
N MET A 1 -9.81 10.79 -14.71
CA MET A 1 -8.95 11.84 -14.15
C MET A 1 -8.38 11.34 -12.84
N ILE A 2 -7.09 11.55 -12.62
CA ILE A 2 -6.40 11.16 -11.39
C ILE A 2 -5.35 12.23 -11.04
N GLU A 3 -5.10 12.39 -9.74
CA GLU A 3 -3.98 13.17 -9.20
C GLU A 3 -3.00 12.23 -8.49
N LYS A 4 -1.70 12.44 -8.71
CA LYS A 4 -0.63 11.78 -7.97
C LYS A 4 0.31 12.80 -7.35
N VAL A 5 0.74 12.56 -6.11
CA VAL A 5 1.85 13.28 -5.48
C VAL A 5 2.97 12.30 -5.12
N ASN A 6 4.21 12.77 -5.16
CA ASN A 6 5.37 11.93 -4.89
C ASN A 6 5.73 11.90 -3.38
N PRO A 7 6.69 11.05 -2.95
CA PRO A 7 7.05 10.90 -1.54
C PRO A 7 7.62 12.14 -0.83
N SER A 8 7.95 13.19 -1.56
CA SER A 8 8.50 14.44 -1.01
C SER A 8 7.47 15.56 -0.83
N HIS A 9 6.23 15.35 -1.29
CA HIS A 9 5.12 16.25 -1.00
C HIS A 9 4.88 16.30 0.53
N PRO A 10 4.64 17.47 1.15
CA PRO A 10 4.51 17.61 2.61
C PRO A 10 3.53 16.62 3.27
N ASP A 11 2.33 16.44 2.72
CA ASP A 11 1.38 15.42 3.21
C ASP A 11 1.94 13.99 3.13
N LYS A 12 2.70 13.66 2.08
CA LYS A 12 3.33 12.33 1.96
C LYS A 12 4.52 12.18 2.90
N VAL A 13 5.20 13.27 3.27
CA VAL A 13 6.21 13.28 4.33
C VAL A 13 5.55 12.97 5.67
N ALA A 14 4.41 13.60 5.99
CA ALA A 14 3.63 13.29 7.19
C ALA A 14 3.14 11.83 7.20
N ASP A 15 2.63 11.32 6.07
CA ASP A 15 2.23 9.91 5.92
C ASP A 15 3.40 8.94 6.19
N ARG A 16 4.59 9.23 5.64
CA ARG A 16 5.79 8.39 5.82
C ARG A 16 6.31 8.40 7.25
N ILE A 17 6.26 9.54 7.94
CA ILE A 17 6.62 9.62 9.37
C ILE A 17 5.62 8.80 10.18
N ALA A 18 4.31 8.97 9.95
CA ALA A 18 3.28 8.19 10.64
C ALA A 18 3.45 6.68 10.41
N GLY A 19 3.72 6.25 9.16
CA GLY A 19 4.02 4.87 8.82
C GLY A 19 5.28 4.33 9.52
N ALA A 20 6.36 5.11 9.55
CA ALA A 20 7.59 4.70 10.25
C ALA A 20 7.39 4.52 11.76
N ILE A 21 6.51 5.32 12.38
CA ILE A 21 6.17 5.16 13.80
C ILE A 21 5.31 3.89 14.02
N VAL A 22 4.40 3.58 13.09
CA VAL A 22 3.67 2.29 13.09
C VAL A 22 4.64 1.10 12.98
N ASP A 23 5.68 1.20 12.14
CA ASP A 23 6.71 0.16 12.04
C ASP A 23 7.48 -0.02 13.35
N LEU A 24 7.75 1.07 14.09
CA LEU A 24 8.36 0.99 15.42
C LEU A 24 7.45 0.23 16.40
N ALA A 25 6.13 0.43 16.32
CA ALA A 25 5.18 -0.32 17.14
C ALA A 25 5.15 -1.80 16.78
N TYR A 26 5.17 -2.16 15.49
CA TYR A 26 5.27 -3.55 15.04
C TYR A 26 6.61 -4.22 15.37
N ARG A 27 7.67 -3.44 15.57
CA ARG A 27 8.93 -3.94 16.10
C ARG A 27 8.84 -4.28 17.59
N ALA A 28 8.07 -3.51 18.35
CA ALA A 28 7.91 -3.68 19.78
C ALA A 28 6.88 -4.76 20.15
N GLU A 29 5.83 -4.92 19.35
CA GLU A 29 4.71 -5.83 19.59
C GLU A 29 4.29 -6.51 18.27
N GLU A 30 3.85 -7.77 18.31
CA GLU A 30 3.43 -8.50 17.10
C GLU A 30 2.11 -7.95 16.50
N ASN A 31 1.18 -7.54 17.37
CA ASN A 31 -0.14 -7.03 17.00
C ASN A 31 -0.47 -5.72 17.76
N PRO A 32 0.36 -4.67 17.60
CA PRO A 32 0.18 -3.41 18.30
C PRO A 32 -1.17 -2.80 17.97
N LYS A 33 -1.74 -2.07 18.93
CA LYS A 33 -2.75 -1.06 18.63
C LYS A 33 -2.03 0.27 18.53
N ILE A 34 -2.09 0.91 17.38
CA ILE A 34 -1.50 2.21 17.17
C ILE A 34 -2.33 3.08 16.21
N ALA A 35 -2.46 4.35 16.57
CA ALA A 35 -2.91 5.44 15.72
C ALA A 35 -1.88 6.58 15.83
N VAL A 36 -1.48 7.16 14.70
CA VAL A 36 -0.46 8.21 14.61
C VAL A 36 -0.97 9.29 13.67
N GLU A 37 -1.00 10.52 14.15
CA GLU A 37 -1.28 11.69 13.33
C GLU A 37 -0.08 12.64 13.38
N VAL A 38 0.37 13.09 12.21
CA VAL A 38 1.52 13.98 12.04
C VAL A 38 1.09 15.26 11.33
N LEU A 39 1.53 16.40 11.85
CA LEU A 39 1.47 17.71 11.21
C LEU A 39 2.90 18.25 11.08
N ILE A 40 3.33 18.59 9.87
CA ILE A 40 4.71 19.00 9.58
C ILE A 40 4.78 20.25 8.72
N GLY A 41 5.68 21.17 9.03
CA GLY A 41 5.93 22.35 8.23
C GLY A 41 6.88 23.34 8.91
N HIS A 42 7.61 24.13 8.12
CA HIS A 42 8.45 25.24 8.60
C HIS A 42 9.40 24.86 9.76
N GLY A 43 10.14 23.77 9.60
CA GLY A 43 11.09 23.28 10.60
C GLY A 43 10.46 22.64 11.85
N ARG A 44 9.14 22.37 11.86
CA ARG A 44 8.42 21.77 12.99
C ARG A 44 7.71 20.49 12.57
N CYS A 45 7.67 19.52 13.49
CA CYS A 45 6.92 18.28 13.32
C CYS A 45 6.18 17.94 14.62
N HIS A 46 4.84 17.97 14.58
CA HIS A 46 3.98 17.57 15.68
C HIS A 46 3.47 16.15 15.42
N ALA A 47 3.64 15.25 16.39
CA ALA A 47 3.17 13.87 16.31
C ALA A 47 2.35 13.52 17.55
N ILE A 48 1.11 13.06 17.35
CA ILE A 48 0.24 12.53 18.41
C ILE A 48 0.05 11.04 18.15
N ILE A 49 0.31 10.23 19.18
CA ILE A 49 0.38 8.77 19.07
C ILE A 49 -0.42 8.12 20.20
N GLU A 50 -1.49 7.42 19.85
CA GLU A 50 -2.20 6.50 20.75
C GLU A 50 -1.70 5.09 20.52
N THR A 51 -1.12 4.42 21.53
CA THR A 51 -0.64 3.05 21.32
C THR A 51 -0.65 2.14 22.55
N THR A 52 -0.68 0.82 22.33
CA THR A 52 -0.34 -0.22 23.32
C THR A 52 1.15 -0.51 23.38
N ALA A 53 1.88 -0.23 22.30
CA ALA A 53 3.28 -0.58 22.17
C ALA A 53 4.17 0.38 22.96
N GLN A 54 5.25 -0.15 23.52
CA GLN A 54 6.27 0.70 24.15
C GLN A 54 7.12 1.37 23.07
N LEU A 55 6.99 2.69 22.94
CA LEU A 55 7.76 3.51 22.02
C LEU A 55 8.69 4.46 22.78
N TYR A 56 9.84 4.76 22.18
CA TYR A 56 10.81 5.72 22.71
C TYR A 56 10.88 6.95 21.81
N GLU A 57 10.82 8.13 22.42
CA GLU A 57 10.88 9.41 21.73
C GLU A 57 12.13 9.53 20.84
N ALA A 58 13.27 9.00 21.28
CA ALA A 58 14.52 9.01 20.52
C ALA A 58 14.41 8.25 19.17
N ASP A 59 13.67 7.15 19.12
CA ASP A 59 13.46 6.38 17.88
C ASP A 59 12.51 7.13 16.94
N ILE A 60 11.50 7.80 17.49
CA ILE A 60 10.56 8.64 16.74
C ILE A 60 11.28 9.85 16.15
N CYS A 61 12.10 10.55 16.94
CA CYS A 61 12.96 11.62 16.46
C CYS A 61 13.89 11.14 15.34
N SER A 62 14.50 9.96 15.50
CA SER A 62 15.35 9.37 14.46
C SER A 62 14.57 9.09 13.16
N ALA A 63 13.32 8.65 13.25
CA ALA A 63 12.45 8.47 12.08
C ALA A 63 12.10 9.81 11.41
N ILE A 64 11.77 10.85 12.19
CA ILE A 64 11.51 12.21 11.69
C ILE A 64 12.76 12.74 10.97
N THR A 65 13.92 12.72 11.61
CA THR A 65 15.19 13.19 11.02
C THR A 65 15.54 12.46 9.74
N ARG A 66 15.33 11.13 9.70
CA ARG A 66 15.58 10.32 8.50
C ARG A 66 14.69 10.71 7.32
N ILE A 67 13.44 11.09 7.56
CA ILE A 67 12.43 11.31 6.51
C ILE A 67 12.36 12.77 6.08
N ALA A 68 12.40 13.71 7.03
CA ALA A 68 12.19 15.13 6.80
C ALA A 68 13.44 15.99 7.05
N GLY A 69 14.52 15.42 7.58
CA GLY A 69 15.70 16.18 8.03
C GLY A 69 15.51 16.76 9.43
N GLU A 70 16.42 17.65 9.84
CA GLU A 70 16.40 18.28 11.16
C GLU A 70 15.13 19.11 11.37
N MET A 71 14.35 18.77 12.40
CA MET A 71 13.07 19.39 12.74
C MET A 71 12.95 19.56 14.26
N GLU A 72 12.27 20.62 14.70
CA GLU A 72 11.77 20.75 16.08
C GLU A 72 10.59 19.80 16.25
N ALA A 73 10.82 18.67 16.95
CA ALA A 73 9.81 17.65 17.18
C ALA A 73 9.02 17.92 18.47
N ASP A 74 7.70 17.82 18.39
CA ASP A 74 6.76 17.86 19.50
C ASP A 74 5.95 16.56 19.49
N ILE A 75 6.25 15.65 20.43
CA ILE A 75 5.79 14.26 20.41
C ILE A 75 4.95 13.99 21.65
N ALA A 76 3.69 13.57 21.43
CA ALA A 76 2.80 13.10 22.48
C ALA A 76 2.52 11.61 22.30
N ILE A 77 2.92 10.79 23.28
CA ILE A 77 2.62 9.35 23.30
C ILE A 77 1.64 9.09 24.45
N VAL A 78 0.47 8.55 24.14
CA VAL A 78 -0.59 8.24 25.11
C VAL A 78 -1.06 6.79 24.96
N PRO A 79 -1.54 6.15 26.03
CA PRO A 79 -2.07 4.80 25.93
C PRO A 79 -3.35 4.75 25.08
N GLN A 80 -3.53 3.67 24.33
CA GLN A 80 -4.80 3.35 23.67
C GLN A 80 -5.94 3.26 24.71
N ASP A 81 -7.14 3.76 24.37
CA ASP A 81 -8.32 3.66 25.23
C ASP A 81 -8.65 2.20 25.61
N THR A 82 -8.94 2.00 26.90
CA THR A 82 -9.14 0.68 27.49
C THR A 82 -10.37 -0.03 26.93
N HIS A 83 -11.48 0.67 26.70
CA HIS A 83 -12.72 0.05 26.19
C HIS A 83 -12.53 -0.40 24.73
N LEU A 84 -11.84 0.40 23.92
CA LEU A 84 -11.48 0.01 22.54
C LEU A 84 -10.53 -1.20 22.52
N SER A 85 -9.57 -1.24 23.45
CA SER A 85 -8.64 -2.36 23.59
C SER A 85 -9.34 -3.65 24.02
N GLU A 86 -10.24 -3.57 25.01
CA GLU A 86 -11.04 -4.71 25.49
C GLU A 86 -11.98 -5.28 24.42
N ASN A 87 -12.56 -4.43 23.57
CA ASN A 87 -13.43 -4.89 22.47
C ASN A 87 -12.68 -5.81 21.48
N GLN A 88 -11.36 -5.64 21.36
CA GLN A 88 -10.48 -6.45 20.52
C GLN A 88 -9.80 -7.61 21.27
N SER A 89 -10.14 -7.83 22.55
CA SER A 89 -9.59 -8.93 23.33
C SER A 89 -10.21 -10.28 22.92
N GLY A 90 -9.35 -11.29 22.74
CA GLY A 90 -9.73 -12.66 22.37
C GLY A 90 -9.92 -12.88 20.86
N THR A 91 -10.88 -12.21 20.23
CA THR A 91 -11.18 -12.33 18.79
C THR A 91 -10.97 -10.99 18.10
N VAL A 92 -10.26 -11.00 16.96
CA VAL A 92 -10.02 -9.79 16.16
C VAL A 92 -11.35 -9.34 15.55
N ARG A 93 -11.79 -8.13 15.89
CA ARG A 93 -13.04 -7.51 15.45
C ARG A 93 -12.79 -6.12 14.90
N CYS A 94 -13.74 -5.61 14.12
CA CYS A 94 -13.68 -4.26 13.58
C CYS A 94 -13.55 -3.23 14.72
N GLY A 95 -12.50 -2.42 14.67
CA GLY A 95 -12.21 -1.41 15.69
C GLY A 95 -13.07 -0.14 15.60
N ASP A 96 -13.74 0.08 14.47
CA ASP A 96 -14.59 1.24 14.21
C ASP A 96 -15.64 0.90 13.14
N ASN A 97 -16.67 1.74 13.02
CA ASN A 97 -17.57 1.73 11.87
C ASN A 97 -16.90 2.35 10.64
N GLY A 98 -17.21 1.84 9.45
CA GLY A 98 -16.66 2.44 8.24
C GLY A 98 -17.36 1.97 6.97
N ILE A 99 -17.18 2.77 5.92
CA ILE A 99 -17.53 2.41 4.55
C ILE A 99 -16.25 2.30 3.73
N PHE A 100 -16.16 1.26 2.91
CA PHE A 100 -14.97 0.93 2.15
C PHE A 100 -15.34 0.68 0.71
N LYS A 101 -14.42 1.01 -0.18
CA LYS A 101 -14.61 0.92 -1.62
C LYS A 101 -13.36 0.36 -2.25
N GLY A 102 -13.52 -0.57 -3.18
CA GLY A 102 -12.46 -1.05 -4.05
C GLY A 102 -12.84 -0.82 -5.50
N MET A 103 -11.96 -0.21 -6.28
CA MET A 103 -12.16 0.03 -7.71
C MET A 103 -11.04 -0.63 -8.52
N PRO A 104 -11.36 -1.33 -9.62
CA PRO A 104 -10.34 -1.74 -10.60
C PRO A 104 -9.56 -0.52 -11.08
N LEU A 105 -8.23 -0.60 -11.12
CA LEU A 105 -7.41 0.49 -11.60
C LEU A 105 -7.59 0.68 -13.11
N THR A 106 -7.73 1.93 -13.53
CA THR A 106 -7.76 2.29 -14.96
C THR A 106 -6.34 2.39 -15.52
N GLU A 107 -6.19 2.23 -16.84
CA GLU A 107 -4.89 2.41 -17.50
C GLU A 107 -4.33 3.82 -17.28
N GLU A 108 -5.19 4.85 -17.30
CA GLU A 108 -4.82 6.24 -17.00
C GLU A 108 -4.21 6.38 -15.58
N GLN A 109 -4.78 5.70 -14.59
CA GLN A 109 -4.27 5.70 -13.22
C GLN A 109 -2.92 4.99 -13.11
N LYS A 110 -2.77 3.86 -13.81
CA LYS A 110 -1.50 3.10 -13.84
C LYS A 110 -0.40 3.92 -14.54
N GLU A 111 -0.72 4.56 -15.66
CA GLU A 111 0.20 5.41 -16.43
C GLU A 111 0.67 6.61 -15.61
N LEU A 112 -0.25 7.38 -15.01
CA LEU A 112 0.15 8.53 -14.19
C LEU A 112 1.02 8.10 -13.00
N SER A 113 0.72 6.95 -12.38
CA SER A 113 1.55 6.40 -11.32
C SER A 113 2.96 6.09 -11.84
N GLN A 114 3.11 5.45 -12.99
CA GLN A 114 4.43 5.15 -13.58
C GLN A 114 5.22 6.42 -13.91
N ILE A 115 4.58 7.43 -14.50
CA ILE A 115 5.20 8.73 -14.79
C ILE A 115 5.70 9.37 -13.49
N ALA A 116 4.88 9.41 -12.44
CA ALA A 116 5.25 9.99 -11.15
C ALA A 116 6.48 9.31 -10.53
N HIS A 117 6.59 7.98 -10.62
CA HIS A 117 7.75 7.24 -10.13
C HIS A 117 9.00 7.51 -10.99
N SER A 118 8.86 7.47 -12.32
CA SER A 118 9.98 7.70 -13.25
C SER A 118 10.57 9.11 -13.12
N ILE A 119 9.73 10.13 -12.90
CA ILE A 119 10.21 11.48 -12.62
C ILE A 119 10.93 11.52 -11.27
N TYR A 120 10.37 10.87 -10.23
CA TYR A 120 10.95 10.89 -8.89
C TYR A 120 12.30 10.17 -8.79
N GLU A 121 12.57 9.18 -9.64
CA GLU A 121 13.88 8.53 -9.75
C GLU A 121 15.00 9.52 -10.13
N ASN A 122 14.66 10.56 -10.91
CA ASN A 122 15.61 11.59 -11.34
C ASN A 122 15.52 12.87 -10.49
N TYR A 123 14.35 13.16 -9.93
CA TYR A 123 14.04 14.36 -9.17
C TYR A 123 13.40 14.00 -7.83
N THR A 124 14.21 13.84 -6.78
CA THR A 124 13.77 13.42 -5.44
C THR A 124 13.20 14.57 -4.60
N SER A 125 12.58 15.55 -5.23
CA SER A 125 11.98 16.74 -4.63
C SER A 125 10.46 16.72 -4.78
N ASP A 126 9.75 17.66 -4.14
CA ASP A 126 8.28 17.73 -4.18
C ASP A 126 7.71 17.77 -5.61
N GLY A 127 6.66 16.99 -5.84
CA GLY A 127 6.04 16.83 -7.14
C GLY A 127 4.58 16.41 -7.07
N LYS A 128 3.81 16.97 -8.00
CA LYS A 128 2.38 16.74 -8.18
C LYS A 128 2.06 16.60 -9.67
N TYR A 129 1.23 15.61 -9.99
CA TYR A 129 0.94 15.22 -11.36
C TYR A 129 -0.56 15.00 -11.52
N ILE A 130 -1.11 15.42 -12.65
CA ILE A 130 -2.54 15.26 -12.96
C ILE A 130 -2.67 14.74 -14.38
N MET A 131 -3.57 13.78 -14.58
CA MET A 131 -3.95 13.28 -15.89
C MET A 131 -5.47 13.25 -16.02
N ASP A 132 -6.01 13.76 -17.13
CA ASP A 132 -7.46 13.89 -17.39
C ASP A 132 -7.90 13.45 -18.79
N SER A 133 -7.34 12.35 -19.29
CA SER A 133 -7.54 11.76 -20.62
C SER A 133 -7.08 12.64 -21.80
N VAL A 134 -6.93 13.95 -21.61
CA VAL A 134 -6.50 14.90 -22.63
C VAL A 134 -5.18 15.54 -22.24
N ARG A 135 -5.02 15.92 -20.97
CA ARG A 135 -3.87 16.67 -20.47
C ARG A 135 -3.06 15.82 -19.50
N LEU A 136 -1.75 16.00 -19.59
CA LEU A 136 -0.79 15.60 -18.57
C LEU A 136 -0.19 16.88 -18.00
N ILE A 137 -0.39 17.11 -16.70
CA ILE A 137 0.19 18.25 -15.97
C ILE A 137 1.26 17.71 -15.04
N ILE A 138 2.46 18.26 -15.14
CA ILE A 138 3.62 17.88 -14.34
C ILE A 138 4.10 19.12 -13.58
N CYS A 139 3.94 19.10 -12.27
CA CYS A 139 4.50 20.12 -11.37
C CYS A 139 5.60 19.44 -10.55
N GLN A 140 6.85 19.58 -10.96
CA GLN A 140 8.01 19.00 -10.26
C GLN A 140 8.95 20.12 -9.84
N SER A 141 9.14 20.27 -8.53
CA SER A 141 10.08 21.26 -7.96
C SER A 141 11.52 20.86 -8.27
N ASN A 142 12.44 21.83 -8.31
CA ASN A 142 13.88 21.59 -8.54
C ASN A 142 14.21 20.71 -9.77
N ALA A 143 13.39 20.78 -10.82
CA ALA A 143 13.59 20.03 -12.07
C ALA A 143 13.76 20.96 -13.29
N ASP A 144 14.49 20.48 -14.29
CA ASP A 144 14.60 21.16 -15.57
C ASP A 144 13.31 20.99 -16.38
N SER A 145 12.56 22.08 -16.54
CA SER A 145 11.30 22.08 -17.27
C SER A 145 11.46 21.71 -18.75
N GLU A 146 12.59 22.02 -19.38
CA GLU A 146 12.82 21.68 -20.80
C GLU A 146 13.12 20.18 -20.96
N GLU A 147 13.86 19.59 -20.03
CA GLU A 147 14.09 18.15 -19.99
C GLU A 147 12.78 17.36 -19.83
N LEU A 148 11.92 17.80 -18.90
CA LEU A 148 10.62 17.18 -18.69
C LEU A 148 9.70 17.31 -19.91
N LYS A 149 9.71 18.47 -20.61
CA LYS A 149 8.94 18.64 -21.86
C LYS A 149 9.46 17.75 -22.99
N ASN A 150 10.78 17.55 -23.06
CA ASN A 150 11.37 16.66 -24.07
C ASN A 150 11.02 15.18 -23.78
N THR A 151 11.02 14.79 -22.51
CA THR A 151 10.68 13.44 -22.06
C THR A 151 9.19 13.14 -22.19
N TYR A 152 8.33 14.13 -21.91
CA TYR A 152 6.88 14.04 -21.98
C TYR A 152 6.30 15.09 -22.95
N PRO A 153 6.42 14.88 -24.27
CA PRO A 153 5.93 15.83 -25.26
C PRO A 153 4.43 16.08 -25.12
N GLY A 154 4.04 17.36 -25.08
CA GLY A 154 2.64 17.77 -24.92
C GLY A 154 2.16 17.90 -23.48
N ALA A 155 2.99 17.56 -22.49
CA ALA A 155 2.70 17.81 -21.09
C ALA A 155 2.78 19.31 -20.75
N GLU A 156 1.91 19.76 -19.86
CA GLU A 156 1.99 21.06 -19.21
C GLU A 156 2.95 20.97 -18.02
N VAL A 157 4.19 21.40 -18.23
CA VAL A 157 5.26 21.31 -17.23
C VAL A 157 5.42 22.64 -16.50
N ASN A 158 5.32 22.60 -15.18
CA ASN A 158 5.56 23.72 -14.26
C ASN A 158 4.88 25.01 -14.75
N PRO A 159 3.54 25.07 -14.79
CA PRO A 159 2.80 26.16 -15.44
C PRO A 159 3.04 27.54 -14.81
N ILE A 160 3.52 27.59 -13.57
CA ILE A 160 3.92 28.83 -12.86
C ILE A 160 5.42 29.11 -12.90
N GLY A 161 6.20 28.29 -13.62
CA GLY A 161 7.66 28.29 -13.58
C GLY A 161 8.23 27.38 -12.49
N GLY A 162 9.56 27.42 -12.33
CA GLY A 162 10.28 26.66 -11.31
C GLY A 162 9.94 27.13 -9.89
N TRP A 163 9.92 26.20 -8.95
CA TRP A 163 9.61 26.44 -7.54
C TRP A 163 10.40 25.48 -6.64
N THR A 164 10.54 25.82 -5.35
CA THR A 164 11.42 25.12 -4.40
C THR A 164 10.81 23.85 -3.81
N GLY A 165 9.50 23.81 -3.58
CA GLY A 165 8.80 22.65 -2.99
C GLY A 165 9.06 22.41 -1.51
N GLY A 166 8.36 21.40 -0.97
CA GLY A 166 8.64 20.84 0.36
C GLY A 166 7.94 21.54 1.53
N THR A 167 8.30 21.12 2.74
CA THR A 167 7.62 21.47 4.00
C THR A 167 7.72 22.94 4.40
N ASP A 168 8.58 23.71 3.75
CA ASP A 168 8.71 25.16 3.96
C ASP A 168 7.83 25.98 3.00
N VAL A 169 7.24 25.33 1.99
CA VAL A 169 6.32 25.95 1.03
C VAL A 169 4.86 25.65 1.40
N ASP A 170 4.59 24.46 1.91
CA ASP A 170 3.26 24.04 2.38
C ASP A 170 3.37 23.17 3.63
N THR A 171 2.33 23.20 4.45
CA THR A 171 2.20 22.32 5.62
C THR A 171 1.64 20.97 5.18
N GLY A 172 2.21 19.89 5.69
CA GLY A 172 1.74 18.52 5.49
C GLY A 172 0.97 17.99 6.68
N ALA A 173 -0.07 17.21 6.44
CA ALA A 173 -0.70 16.39 7.46
C ALA A 173 -1.02 14.97 6.96
N THR A 174 -0.99 14.01 7.89
CA THR A 174 -1.29 12.60 7.61
C THR A 174 -2.67 12.45 6.96
N ASN A 175 -2.77 11.55 6.00
CA ASN A 175 -4.01 11.16 5.30
C ASN A 175 -4.69 12.30 4.50
N ARG A 176 -3.96 13.35 4.11
CA ARG A 176 -4.52 14.46 3.29
C ARG A 176 -4.40 14.24 1.78
N LYS A 177 -3.88 13.09 1.34
CA LYS A 177 -3.71 12.72 -0.08
C LYS A 177 -4.31 11.35 -0.43
N LEU A 178 -5.45 10.98 0.19
CA LEU A 178 -6.14 9.71 -0.08
C LEU A 178 -6.50 9.49 -1.55
N GLY A 179 -6.88 10.54 -2.30
CA GLY A 179 -7.10 10.42 -3.75
C GLY A 179 -5.86 9.99 -4.52
N SER A 180 -4.68 10.41 -4.07
CA SER A 180 -3.41 9.97 -4.62
C SER A 180 -3.09 8.52 -4.25
N ASP A 181 -3.50 8.08 -3.05
CA ASP A 181 -3.20 6.75 -2.52
C ASP A 181 -4.17 5.67 -3.01
N MET A 182 -5.44 6.02 -3.16
CA MET A 182 -6.55 5.09 -3.38
C MET A 182 -7.25 5.28 -4.73
N ALA A 183 -6.89 6.31 -5.51
CA ALA A 183 -7.56 6.67 -6.75
C ALA A 183 -9.09 6.78 -6.57
N ASP A 184 -9.89 6.03 -7.35
CA ASP A 184 -11.36 6.07 -7.25
C ASP A 184 -11.93 5.30 -6.04
N SER A 185 -11.06 4.63 -5.27
CA SER A 185 -11.41 3.85 -4.08
C SER A 185 -11.53 4.69 -2.80
N VAL A 186 -11.32 6.01 -2.89
CA VAL A 186 -11.38 6.91 -1.72
C VAL A 186 -12.71 6.79 -0.99
N THR A 187 -12.61 6.63 0.32
CA THR A 187 -13.72 6.79 1.29
C THR A 187 -13.33 7.85 2.34
N GLY A 188 -13.93 7.81 3.53
CA GLY A 188 -13.61 8.76 4.61
C GLY A 188 -12.38 8.39 5.44
N GLY A 189 -12.00 7.12 5.48
CA GLY A 189 -10.98 6.59 6.38
C GLY A 189 -9.55 6.76 5.86
N GLY A 190 -8.68 7.34 6.69
CA GLY A 190 -7.24 7.42 6.41
C GLY A 190 -6.51 6.09 6.54
N LEU A 191 -5.48 5.85 5.72
CA LEU A 191 -4.69 4.60 5.69
C LEU A 191 -3.44 4.67 6.58
N HIS A 192 -2.74 5.81 6.56
CA HIS A 192 -1.43 5.96 7.18
C HIS A 192 -1.58 6.20 8.69
N GLY A 193 -0.56 5.79 9.44
CA GLY A 193 -0.52 5.94 10.89
C GLY A 193 -1.39 4.95 11.66
N LYS A 194 -1.96 3.93 11.01
CA LYS A 194 -2.85 2.94 11.65
C LYS A 194 -2.30 1.52 11.52
N ASP A 195 -2.47 0.69 12.55
CA ASP A 195 -2.21 -0.74 12.43
C ASP A 195 -3.31 -1.50 11.68
N LEU A 196 -3.04 -2.78 11.41
CA LEU A 196 -3.86 -3.65 10.57
C LEU A 196 -5.22 -3.99 11.20
N SER A 197 -5.38 -3.84 12.50
CA SER A 197 -6.67 -4.07 13.16
C SER A 197 -7.65 -2.91 12.96
N LYS A 198 -7.24 -1.82 12.32
CA LYS A 198 -8.13 -0.72 11.94
C LYS A 198 -8.75 -1.05 10.58
N ALA A 199 -10.07 -1.05 10.51
CA ALA A 199 -10.81 -1.41 9.31
C ALA A 199 -10.46 -0.51 8.11
N ASP A 200 -10.16 0.77 8.37
CA ASP A 200 -9.64 1.71 7.37
C ASP A 200 -8.40 1.20 6.63
N VAL A 201 -7.58 0.36 7.26
CA VAL A 201 -6.41 -0.26 6.61
C VAL A 201 -6.79 -1.59 6.00
N SER A 202 -7.21 -2.54 6.83
CA SER A 202 -7.38 -3.93 6.42
C SER A 202 -8.56 -4.14 5.46
N VAL A 203 -9.71 -3.50 5.70
CA VAL A 203 -10.89 -3.64 4.83
C VAL A 203 -10.71 -2.89 3.52
N ASN A 204 -10.02 -1.73 3.52
CA ASN A 204 -9.69 -1.04 2.27
C ASN A 204 -8.71 -1.85 1.41
N ILE A 205 -7.66 -2.44 2.01
CA ILE A 205 -6.75 -3.35 1.28
C ILE A 205 -7.54 -4.54 0.72
N TYR A 206 -8.38 -5.17 1.55
CA TYR A 206 -9.22 -6.29 1.11
C TYR A 206 -10.15 -5.92 -0.05
N ALA A 207 -10.89 -4.80 0.08
CA ALA A 207 -11.78 -4.31 -0.96
C ALA A 207 -11.03 -4.00 -2.26
N PHE A 208 -9.86 -3.37 -2.17
CA PHE A 208 -8.99 -3.08 -3.31
C PHE A 208 -8.52 -4.35 -4.01
N LEU A 209 -8.00 -5.33 -3.25
CA LEU A 209 -7.55 -6.61 -3.80
C LEU A 209 -8.71 -7.39 -4.44
N LYS A 210 -9.88 -7.40 -3.81
CA LYS A 210 -11.09 -8.03 -4.37
C LYS A 210 -11.53 -7.36 -5.67
N ALA A 211 -11.45 -6.03 -5.75
CA ALA A 211 -11.77 -5.29 -6.97
C ALA A 211 -10.78 -5.58 -8.10
N GLN A 212 -9.47 -5.66 -7.82
CA GLN A 212 -8.48 -6.04 -8.84
C GLN A 212 -8.69 -7.48 -9.33
N LYS A 213 -9.00 -8.41 -8.41
CA LYS A 213 -9.24 -9.82 -8.75
C LYS A 213 -10.50 -10.02 -9.59
N THR A 214 -11.58 -9.30 -9.27
CA THR A 214 -12.88 -9.48 -9.94
C THR A 214 -13.06 -8.58 -11.16
N GLY A 215 -12.25 -7.52 -11.29
CA GLY A 215 -12.45 -6.48 -12.30
C GLY A 215 -13.76 -5.69 -12.08
N GLN A 216 -14.36 -5.75 -10.89
CA GLN A 216 -15.62 -5.10 -10.56
C GLN A 216 -15.48 -4.18 -9.33
N PRO A 217 -16.27 -3.09 -9.26
CA PRO A 217 -16.38 -2.29 -8.05
C PRO A 217 -16.84 -3.11 -6.85
N VAL A 218 -16.21 -2.88 -5.70
CA VAL A 218 -16.53 -3.49 -4.41
C VAL A 218 -16.93 -2.39 -3.43
N GLN A 219 -18.00 -2.60 -2.67
CA GLN A 219 -18.45 -1.70 -1.61
C GLN A 219 -18.72 -2.53 -0.36
N LEU A 220 -18.10 -2.16 0.76
CA LEU A 220 -18.22 -2.85 2.04
C LEU A 220 -18.55 -1.85 3.15
N VAL A 221 -19.12 -2.36 4.22
CA VAL A 221 -19.41 -1.61 5.45
C VAL A 221 -19.12 -2.52 6.64
N CYS A 222 -18.69 -1.94 7.75
CA CYS A 222 -18.65 -2.63 9.04
C CYS A 222 -19.13 -1.68 10.14
N ALA A 223 -19.62 -2.25 11.23
CA ALA A 223 -19.81 -1.59 12.51
C ALA A 223 -18.67 -1.97 13.48
N ILE A 224 -18.47 -1.15 14.49
CA ILE A 224 -17.56 -1.48 15.59
C ILE A 224 -18.01 -2.79 16.27
N GLY A 225 -17.07 -3.71 16.46
CA GLY A 225 -17.33 -5.03 17.05
C GLY A 225 -17.76 -6.12 16.06
N ASP A 226 -17.95 -5.82 14.77
CA ASP A 226 -18.22 -6.86 13.77
C ASP A 226 -17.05 -7.85 13.70
N ASP A 227 -17.36 -9.15 13.77
CA ASP A 227 -16.42 -10.26 13.64
C ASP A 227 -16.34 -10.79 12.21
N THR A 228 -17.22 -10.30 11.32
CA THR A 228 -17.25 -10.64 9.90
C THR A 228 -17.53 -9.40 9.05
N VAL A 229 -16.88 -9.31 7.89
CA VAL A 229 -17.16 -8.31 6.85
C VAL A 229 -17.20 -9.05 5.52
N ASP A 230 -18.19 -8.76 4.68
CA ASP A 230 -18.37 -9.48 3.40
C ASP A 230 -18.60 -11.00 3.56
N GLY A 231 -19.12 -11.41 4.73
CA GLY A 231 -19.26 -12.83 5.09
C GLY A 231 -17.95 -13.53 5.41
N ILE A 232 -16.83 -12.80 5.47
CA ILE A 232 -15.50 -13.32 5.80
C ILE A 232 -15.16 -12.93 7.24
N PRO A 233 -14.57 -13.82 8.05
CA PRO A 233 -14.06 -13.47 9.37
C PRO A 233 -13.09 -12.28 9.29
N TYR A 234 -13.26 -11.30 10.17
CA TYR A 234 -12.45 -10.09 10.16
C TYR A 234 -10.96 -10.41 10.39
N ALA A 235 -10.65 -11.45 11.19
CA ALA A 235 -9.29 -11.95 11.37
C ALA A 235 -8.63 -12.39 10.04
N ASP A 236 -9.40 -13.00 9.14
CA ASP A 236 -8.89 -13.46 7.84
C ASP A 236 -8.63 -12.26 6.90
N ILE A 237 -9.47 -11.23 6.97
CA ILE A 237 -9.25 -9.95 6.27
C ILE A 237 -7.96 -9.28 6.75
N VAL A 238 -7.75 -9.24 8.07
CA VAL A 238 -6.52 -8.70 8.69
C VAL A 238 -5.31 -9.53 8.25
N ALA A 239 -5.43 -10.86 8.17
CA ALA A 239 -4.35 -11.73 7.72
C ALA A 239 -4.02 -11.56 6.23
N GLU A 240 -5.03 -11.39 5.36
CA GLU A 240 -4.81 -11.09 3.93
C GLU A 240 -4.12 -9.73 3.76
N ALA A 241 -4.55 -8.71 4.50
CA ALA A 241 -3.91 -7.41 4.51
C ALA A 241 -2.46 -7.48 5.01
N ARG A 242 -2.20 -8.24 6.09
CA ARG A 242 -0.85 -8.48 6.61
C ARG A 242 0.05 -9.11 5.55
N LYS A 243 -0.41 -10.19 4.92
CA LYS A 243 0.34 -10.88 3.86
C LYS A 243 0.66 -9.95 2.69
N TYR A 244 -0.30 -9.10 2.30
CA TYR A 244 -0.09 -8.11 1.25
C TYR A 244 0.99 -7.09 1.63
N ILE A 245 0.96 -6.57 2.86
CA ILE A 245 1.96 -5.61 3.34
C ILE A 245 3.34 -6.26 3.47
N ASP A 246 3.44 -7.43 4.11
CA ASP A 246 4.73 -8.10 4.36
C ASP A 246 5.48 -8.37 3.06
N ALA A 247 4.76 -8.80 2.02
CA ALA A 247 5.35 -9.07 0.71
C ALA A 247 5.94 -7.81 0.05
N LEU A 248 5.34 -6.64 0.27
CA LEU A 248 5.78 -5.37 -0.29
C LEU A 248 6.82 -4.66 0.58
N GLY A 249 6.67 -4.73 1.90
CA GLY A 249 7.52 -4.04 2.86
C GLY A 249 8.98 -4.48 2.79
N VAL A 250 9.23 -5.79 2.60
CA VAL A 250 10.61 -6.29 2.45
C VAL A 250 11.26 -5.75 1.17
N ALA A 251 10.51 -5.69 0.06
CA ALA A 251 11.03 -5.16 -1.19
C ALA A 251 11.36 -3.66 -1.07
N GLN A 252 10.46 -2.87 -0.47
CA GLN A 252 10.67 -1.44 -0.23
C GLN A 252 11.87 -1.18 0.68
N ALA A 253 12.00 -1.92 1.79
CA ALA A 253 13.14 -1.77 2.69
C ALA A 253 14.49 -2.04 1.99
N LEU A 254 14.53 -3.01 1.07
CA LEU A 254 15.73 -3.26 0.27
C LEU A 254 16.07 -2.09 -0.66
N GLU A 255 15.08 -1.45 -1.28
CA GLU A 255 15.30 -0.27 -2.12
C GLU A 255 15.77 0.93 -1.29
N GLU A 256 15.09 1.23 -0.18
CA GLU A 256 15.42 2.35 0.71
C GLU A 256 16.84 2.24 1.29
N LEU A 257 17.29 1.04 1.62
CA LEU A 257 18.63 0.79 2.15
C LEU A 257 19.71 0.69 1.06
N GLY A 258 19.35 0.82 -0.23
CA GLY A 258 20.27 0.62 -1.35
C GLY A 258 20.82 -0.82 -1.44
N LEU A 259 20.02 -1.79 -0.97
CA LEU A 259 20.31 -3.22 -0.93
C LEU A 259 19.58 -4.01 -2.04
N ALA A 260 18.73 -3.36 -2.83
CA ALA A 260 18.08 -3.94 -4.00
C ALA A 260 19.10 -4.62 -4.93
N GLY A 261 18.81 -5.85 -5.34
CA GLY A 261 19.71 -6.69 -6.16
C GLY A 261 20.93 -7.27 -5.42
N LYS A 262 21.38 -6.67 -4.31
CA LYS A 262 22.46 -7.17 -3.44
C LYS A 262 21.99 -8.29 -2.52
N ILE A 263 20.80 -8.13 -1.94
CA ILE A 263 20.10 -9.20 -1.21
C ILE A 263 19.09 -9.84 -2.17
N LYS A 264 19.04 -11.16 -2.18
CA LYS A 264 18.08 -11.90 -3.00
C LYS A 264 16.76 -12.07 -2.26
N LEU A 265 15.67 -11.56 -2.84
CA LEU A 265 14.31 -11.66 -2.34
C LEU A 265 13.49 -12.57 -3.26
N VAL A 266 12.85 -13.58 -2.65
CA VAL A 266 11.87 -14.46 -3.28
C VAL A 266 10.57 -14.34 -2.50
N VAL A 267 9.47 -14.07 -3.20
CA VAL A 267 8.15 -13.87 -2.57
C VAL A 267 7.15 -14.92 -3.07
N CYS A 268 6.06 -15.10 -2.34
CA CYS A 268 4.91 -15.89 -2.79
C CYS A 268 3.85 -14.97 -3.40
N ASP A 269 3.06 -15.54 -4.32
CA ASP A 269 2.02 -14.85 -5.10
C ASP A 269 2.57 -13.79 -6.06
N SER A 270 1.67 -13.13 -6.80
CA SER A 270 2.00 -12.22 -7.89
C SER A 270 1.02 -11.05 -8.00
N SER A 271 1.00 -10.17 -7.00
CA SER A 271 0.35 -8.86 -7.11
C SER A 271 1.07 -7.96 -8.12
N GLU A 272 0.36 -6.97 -8.70
CA GLU A 272 0.96 -6.05 -9.68
C GLU A 272 2.23 -5.37 -9.16
N LYS A 273 2.26 -4.94 -7.89
CA LYS A 273 3.45 -4.34 -7.27
C LYS A 273 4.62 -5.34 -7.13
N GLN A 274 4.34 -6.60 -6.78
CA GLN A 274 5.40 -7.62 -6.75
C GLN A 274 5.97 -7.87 -8.15
N ILE A 275 5.14 -7.79 -9.20
CA ILE A 275 5.60 -7.86 -10.58
C ILE A 275 6.47 -6.66 -10.93
N GLN A 276 6.11 -5.43 -10.52
CA GLN A 276 6.96 -4.25 -10.71
C GLN A 276 8.33 -4.40 -10.02
N PHE A 277 8.36 -4.90 -8.78
CA PHE A 277 9.62 -5.21 -8.08
C PHE A 277 10.40 -6.37 -8.72
N LEU A 278 9.74 -7.30 -9.40
CA LEU A 278 10.39 -8.34 -10.19
C LEU A 278 11.00 -7.76 -11.48
N GLU A 279 10.32 -6.80 -12.11
CA GLU A 279 10.78 -6.09 -13.31
C GLU A 279 11.97 -5.18 -13.03
N ASN A 280 11.95 -4.40 -11.94
CA ASN A 280 13.08 -3.54 -11.58
C ASN A 280 14.26 -4.32 -10.95
N GLY A 281 14.02 -5.59 -10.57
CA GLY A 281 15.05 -6.52 -10.09
C GLY A 281 15.27 -6.51 -8.58
N THR A 282 14.43 -5.81 -7.82
CA THR A 282 14.39 -5.87 -6.35
C THR A 282 13.99 -7.28 -5.87
N ILE A 283 12.95 -7.86 -6.49
CA ILE A 283 12.56 -9.28 -6.32
C ILE A 283 13.21 -10.10 -7.45
N GLN A 284 13.72 -11.30 -7.17
CA GLN A 284 14.32 -12.17 -8.21
C GLN A 284 13.43 -13.32 -8.65
N ALA A 285 12.48 -13.73 -7.82
CA ALA A 285 11.47 -14.70 -8.21
C ALA A 285 10.19 -14.58 -7.39
N CYS A 286 9.07 -14.90 -8.01
CA CYS A 286 7.78 -15.11 -7.35
C CYS A 286 7.41 -16.60 -7.43
N VAL A 287 7.00 -17.19 -6.32
CA VAL A 287 6.42 -18.54 -6.28
C VAL A 287 4.91 -18.38 -6.41
N VAL A 288 4.39 -18.70 -7.59
CA VAL A 288 2.98 -18.50 -7.96
C VAL A 288 2.27 -19.85 -7.96
N GLN A 289 1.08 -19.90 -7.35
CA GLN A 289 0.25 -21.10 -7.34
C GLN A 289 -0.54 -21.23 -8.66
N ASN A 290 -1.27 -22.33 -8.84
CA ASN A 290 -2.21 -22.50 -9.95
C ASN A 290 -3.67 -22.45 -9.46
N PRO A 291 -4.28 -21.24 -9.35
CA PRO A 291 -5.66 -21.07 -8.88
C PRO A 291 -6.68 -21.84 -9.72
N PHE A 292 -6.46 -21.97 -11.02
CA PHE A 292 -7.35 -22.72 -11.90
C PHE A 292 -7.37 -24.20 -11.51
N SER A 293 -6.21 -24.84 -11.35
CA SER A 293 -6.13 -26.23 -10.89
C SER A 293 -6.72 -26.41 -9.50
N MET A 294 -6.49 -25.46 -8.59
CA MET A 294 -7.12 -25.49 -7.26
C MET A 294 -8.65 -25.50 -7.37
N GLY A 295 -9.25 -24.55 -8.11
CA GLY A 295 -10.69 -24.49 -8.30
C GLY A 295 -11.28 -25.72 -9.00
N TYR A 296 -10.64 -26.18 -10.09
CA TYR A 296 -11.06 -27.38 -10.82
C TYR A 296 -11.03 -28.63 -9.94
N LEU A 297 -9.91 -28.87 -9.24
CA LEU A 297 -9.74 -30.05 -8.39
C LEU A 297 -10.70 -30.00 -7.20
N SER A 298 -10.97 -28.83 -6.62
CA SER A 298 -11.98 -28.68 -5.55
C SER A 298 -13.35 -29.16 -6.01
N ILE A 299 -13.83 -28.71 -7.17
CA ILE A 299 -15.15 -29.13 -7.71
C ILE A 299 -15.13 -30.60 -8.15
N ALA A 300 -14.07 -31.03 -8.84
CA ALA A 300 -13.94 -32.43 -9.28
C ALA A 300 -13.95 -33.40 -8.09
N ASN A 301 -13.27 -33.06 -7.00
CA ASN A 301 -13.27 -33.84 -5.77
C ASN A 301 -14.62 -33.82 -5.05
N ALA A 302 -15.32 -32.68 -5.04
CA ALA A 302 -16.69 -32.61 -4.50
C ALA A 302 -17.65 -33.53 -5.27
N VAL A 303 -17.58 -33.56 -6.61
CA VAL A 303 -18.38 -34.47 -7.45
C VAL A 303 -18.06 -35.94 -7.14
N LYS A 304 -16.76 -36.30 -7.04
CA LYS A 304 -16.35 -37.66 -6.67
C LYS A 304 -16.93 -38.10 -5.32
N LEU A 305 -16.94 -37.22 -4.33
CA LEU A 305 -17.54 -37.51 -3.02
C LEU A 305 -19.06 -37.72 -3.11
N LEU A 306 -19.77 -36.93 -3.92
CA LEU A 306 -21.21 -37.12 -4.18
C LEU A 306 -21.51 -38.46 -4.86
N GLU A 307 -20.60 -38.93 -5.72
CA GLU A 307 -20.64 -40.25 -6.36
C GLU A 307 -20.17 -41.39 -5.44
N LYS A 308 -19.92 -41.10 -4.16
CA LYS A 308 -19.42 -42.05 -3.14
C LYS A 308 -18.05 -42.64 -3.47
N GLN A 309 -17.24 -41.95 -4.28
CA GLN A 309 -15.84 -42.30 -4.50
C GLN A 309 -14.97 -41.79 -3.34
N SER A 310 -13.83 -42.43 -3.09
CA SER A 310 -12.84 -41.94 -2.13
C SER A 310 -11.96 -40.87 -2.77
N VAL A 311 -11.67 -39.83 -2.00
CA VAL A 311 -10.75 -38.75 -2.36
C VAL A 311 -9.70 -38.64 -1.26
N SER A 312 -8.46 -38.32 -1.63
CA SER A 312 -7.40 -38.03 -0.67
C SER A 312 -7.79 -36.85 0.22
N GLU A 313 -7.51 -36.95 1.52
CA GLU A 313 -7.72 -35.85 2.47
C GLU A 313 -6.89 -34.62 2.11
N ILE A 314 -5.72 -34.83 1.51
CA ILE A 314 -4.82 -33.77 1.03
C ILE A 314 -4.65 -33.90 -0.49
N THR A 315 -4.95 -32.83 -1.22
CA THR A 315 -4.67 -32.70 -2.65
C THR A 315 -3.61 -31.63 -2.86
N TYR A 316 -2.41 -32.03 -3.28
CA TYR A 316 -1.35 -31.09 -3.63
C TYR A 316 -1.62 -30.47 -5.01
N THR A 317 -1.35 -29.18 -5.14
CA THR A 317 -1.35 -28.47 -6.42
C THR A 317 0.04 -27.97 -6.73
N ASP A 318 0.37 -27.93 -8.02
CA ASP A 318 1.69 -27.49 -8.45
C ASP A 318 1.87 -25.99 -8.21
N SER A 319 3.11 -25.59 -7.95
CA SER A 319 3.54 -24.19 -7.89
C SER A 319 4.59 -23.94 -8.96
N THR A 320 4.62 -22.71 -9.46
CA THR A 320 5.52 -22.30 -10.54
C THR A 320 6.39 -21.15 -10.06
N ILE A 321 7.69 -21.24 -10.35
CA ILE A 321 8.63 -20.15 -10.09
C ILE A 321 8.65 -19.22 -11.30
N VAL A 322 8.24 -17.97 -11.09
CA VAL A 322 8.24 -16.91 -12.10
C VAL A 322 9.44 -16.01 -11.88
N ARG A 323 10.24 -15.78 -12.93
CA ARG A 323 11.34 -14.80 -12.95
C ARG A 323 11.06 -13.68 -13.94
N LYS A 324 11.86 -12.61 -13.89
CA LYS A 324 11.76 -11.49 -14.85
C LYS A 324 11.70 -11.93 -16.31
N ASN A 325 12.50 -12.91 -16.72
CA ASN A 325 12.54 -13.42 -18.10
C ASN A 325 11.30 -14.26 -18.48
N ASP A 326 10.46 -14.62 -17.52
CA ASP A 326 9.25 -15.39 -17.74
C ASP A 326 8.01 -14.50 -17.97
N LEU A 327 8.08 -13.21 -17.63
CA LEU A 327 6.95 -12.27 -17.71
C LEU A 327 6.40 -12.06 -19.13
N THR A 328 7.23 -12.26 -20.15
CA THR A 328 6.83 -12.12 -21.56
C THR A 328 6.22 -13.40 -22.15
N LYS A 329 6.21 -14.51 -21.40
CA LYS A 329 5.71 -15.81 -21.88
C LYS A 329 4.22 -15.94 -21.58
N ALA A 330 3.43 -16.24 -22.61
CA ALA A 330 1.98 -16.40 -22.51
C ALA A 330 1.54 -17.41 -21.43
N SER A 331 2.29 -18.51 -21.23
CA SER A 331 1.99 -19.53 -20.21
C SER A 331 2.08 -19.00 -18.78
N TYR A 332 2.87 -17.95 -18.54
CA TYR A 332 3.04 -17.33 -17.23
C TYR A 332 2.04 -16.19 -17.03
N GLN A 333 1.63 -15.49 -18.10
CA GLN A 333 0.63 -14.43 -18.00
C GLN A 333 -0.72 -14.95 -17.47
N GLN A 334 -1.13 -16.17 -17.85
CA GLN A 334 -2.34 -16.80 -17.30
C GLN A 334 -2.23 -17.16 -15.81
N LEU A 335 -1.02 -17.40 -15.30
CA LEU A 335 -0.78 -17.68 -13.88
C LEU A 335 -0.70 -16.40 -13.04
N ILE A 336 -0.19 -15.31 -13.63
CA ILE A 336 0.02 -14.02 -12.97
C ILE A 336 -1.25 -13.16 -13.02
N ILE A 337 -2.05 -13.26 -14.09
CA ILE A 337 -3.30 -12.52 -14.32
C ILE A 337 -4.44 -13.53 -14.53
N PRO A 338 -5.07 -14.03 -13.46
CA PRO A 338 -5.92 -15.21 -13.56
C PRO A 338 -7.27 -15.03 -14.29
N PHE A 339 -7.56 -13.88 -14.91
CA PHE A 339 -8.88 -13.60 -15.53
C PHE A 339 -8.85 -12.70 -16.78
N VAL A 340 -7.88 -12.89 -17.68
CA VAL A 340 -8.04 -12.38 -19.06
C VAL A 340 -8.94 -13.37 -19.82
N PRO A 341 -10.08 -12.94 -20.39
CA PRO A 341 -11.00 -13.80 -21.15
C PRO A 341 -10.37 -14.59 -22.29
#